data_AF-A0A1V6EKF4-F1
#
_entry.id   AF-A0A1V6EKF4-F1
#
_cell.length_a   1.000
_cell.length_b   1.000
_cell.length_c   1.000
_cell.angle_alpha   90.00
_cell.angle_beta   90.00
_cell.angle_gamma   90.00
#
_symmetry.space_group_name_H-M   'P 1'
#
loop_
_entity.id
_entity.type
_entity.pdbx_description
1 polymer ?
#
loop_
_entity_poly.entity_id
_entity_poly.type
_entity_poly.pdbx_seq_one_letter_code
_entity_poly.pdbx_strand_id
1 'polypeptide(L)' 'MSEPRPEDNWTGYTGFIHQVILDNYLINHEAPEDIEYYMCGPGPMANAVKVMLDNLGVPKEMLMFDDFG' A
#
# COMPACT_ATOMS: atom_id res chain seq x y z
N MET A 1 11.61 2.54 -2.29
CA MET A 1 12.05 3.91 -1.93
C MET A 1 11.17 4.90 -2.67
N SER A 2 10.58 5.92 -2.03
CA SER A 2 9.78 6.90 -2.78
C SER A 2 10.64 7.74 -3.73
N GLU A 3 11.80 8.20 -3.24
CA GLU A 3 12.73 9.06 -3.98
C GLU A 3 14.18 8.59 -3.74
N PRO A 4 14.63 7.52 -4.41
CA PRO A 4 16.01 7.07 -4.28
C PRO A 4 16.99 8.09 -4.87
N ARG A 5 18.15 8.23 -4.24
CA ARG A 5 19.26 9.06 -4.70
C ARG A 5 20.28 8.23 -5.49
N PRO A 6 21.14 8.86 -6.31
CA PRO A 6 22.16 8.13 -7.07
C PRO A 6 23.04 7.23 -6.20
N GLU A 7 23.41 7.68 -5.00
CA GLU A 7 24.23 6.93 -4.04
C GLU A 7 23.55 5.69 -3.46
N ASP A 8 22.21 5.62 -3.50
CA ASP A 8 21.47 4.45 -3.00
C ASP A 8 21.67 3.22 -3.90
N ASN A 9 22.12 3.42 -5.14
CA ASN A 9 22.26 2.36 -6.16
C ASN A 9 21.01 1.47 -6.24
N TRP A 10 19.83 2.07 -6.03
CA TRP A 10 18.58 1.36 -5.82
C TRP A 10 18.00 0.86 -7.15
N THR A 11 17.85 -0.46 -7.28
CA THR A 11 17.26 -1.10 -8.46
C THR A 11 15.88 -1.73 -8.20
N GLY A 12 15.34 -1.54 -7.00
CA GLY A 12 14.02 -2.05 -6.61
C GLY A 12 12.89 -1.07 -6.98
N TYR A 13 11.68 -1.37 -6.51
CA TYR A 13 10.53 -0.51 -6.76
C TYR A 13 10.68 0.89 -6.17
N THR A 14 10.15 1.86 -6.91
CA THR A 14 10.19 3.28 -6.57
C THR A 14 8.79 3.90 -6.55
N GLY A 15 8.65 5.01 -5.83
CA GLY A 15 7.36 5.69 -5.64
C GLY A 15 6.66 5.33 -4.32
N PHE A 16 5.42 5.77 -4.17
CA PHE A 16 4.62 5.55 -2.97
C PHE A 16 4.14 4.11 -2.86
N ILE A 17 4.18 3.56 -1.65
CA ILE A 17 3.95 2.13 -1.43
C ILE A 17 2.57 1.64 -1.88
N HIS A 18 1.53 2.47 -1.73
CA HIS A 18 0.17 2.12 -2.18
C HIS A 18 0.09 1.88 -3.69
N GLN A 19 0.85 2.66 -4.48
CA GLN A 19 0.90 2.49 -5.94
C GLN A 19 1.77 1.30 -6.32
N VAL A 20 2.92 1.13 -5.64
CA VAL A 20 3.82 0.00 -5.88
C VAL A 20 3.11 -1.33 -5.65
N ILE A 21 2.38 -1.48 -4.53
CA ILE A 21 1.67 -2.73 -4.25
C ILE A 21 0.48 -2.96 -5.18
N LEU A 22 -0.21 -1.88 -5.58
CA LEU A 22 -1.29 -1.95 -6.56
C LEU A 22 -0.77 -2.48 -7.90
N ASP A 23 0.23 -1.82 -8.49
CA ASP A 23 0.71 -2.10 -9.84
C ASP A 23 1.36 -3.48 -9.97
N ASN A 24 2.10 -3.90 -8.93
CA ASN A 24 2.93 -5.10 -9.00
C ASN A 24 2.26 -6.34 -8.40
N TYR A 25 1.14 -6.19 -7.70
CA TYR A 25 0.48 -7.30 -7.03
C TYR A 25 -1.05 -7.22 -7.09
N LEU A 26 -1.66 -6.22 -6.45
CA LEU A 26 -3.11 -6.24 -6.22
C LEU A 26 -3.95 -6.11 -7.49
N ILE A 27 -3.46 -5.40 -8.52
CA ILE A 27 -4.19 -5.24 -9.79
C ILE A 27 -4.41 -6.58 -10.53
N ASN A 28 -3.55 -7.57 -10.29
CA ASN A 28 -3.62 -8.89 -10.91
C ASN A 28 -4.06 -9.98 -9.92
N HIS A 29 -4.37 -9.62 -8.67
CA HIS A 29 -4.82 -10.58 -7.67
C HIS A 29 -6.29 -10.92 -7.91
N GLU A 30 -6.65 -12.20 -7.86
CA GLU A 30 -8.00 -12.66 -8.21
C GLU A 30 -9.07 -12.21 -7.20
N ALA A 31 -8.71 -12.16 -5.91
CA ALA A 31 -9.61 -11.77 -4.82
C ALA A 31 -8.87 -10.93 -3.77
N PRO A 32 -8.52 -9.65 -4.06
CA PRO A 32 -7.85 -8.77 -3.10
C PRO A 32 -8.67 -8.51 -1.83
N GLU A 33 -10.01 -8.66 -1.88
CA GLU A 33 -10.94 -8.56 -0.75
C GLU A 33 -10.77 -9.66 0.30
N ASP A 34 -10.20 -10.81 -0.08
CA ASP A 34 -9.99 -11.95 0.82
C ASP A 34 -8.64 -11.88 1.57
N ILE A 35 -7.84 -10.83 1.34
CA ILE A 35 -6.53 -10.62 1.99
C ILE A 35 -6.70 -9.83 3.29
N GLU A 36 -6.08 -10.30 4.36
CA GLU A 36 -5.93 -9.53 5.60
C GLU A 36 -4.78 -8.50 5.46
N TYR A 37 -5.11 -7.22 5.54
CA TYR A 37 -4.17 -6.10 5.42
C TYR A 37 -3.79 -5.56 6.79
N TYR A 38 -2.54 -5.75 7.18
CA TYR A 38 -1.95 -5.12 8.37
C TYR A 38 -1.11 -3.93 7.95
N MET A 39 -1.46 -2.74 8.42
CA MET A 39 -0.80 -1.51 8.02
C MET A 39 -0.46 -0.62 9.22
N CYS A 40 0.66 0.08 9.13
CA CYS A 40 1.13 1.08 10.08
C CYS A 40 1.95 2.12 9.32
N GLY A 41 1.72 3.41 9.56
CA GLY A 41 2.56 4.47 9.03
C GLY A 41 1.86 5.82 9.02
N PRO A 42 2.51 6.85 8.44
CA PRO A 42 2.08 8.24 8.59
C PRO A 42 0.72 8.49 7.94
N GLY A 43 -0.06 9.42 8.49
CA GLY A 43 -1.42 9.74 8.04
C GLY A 43 -1.61 9.87 6.51
N PRO A 44 -0.74 10.59 5.77
CA PRO A 44 -0.83 10.66 4.31
C PRO A 44 -0.67 9.30 3.60
N MET A 45 0.26 8.46 4.07
CA MET A 45 0.44 7.11 3.53
C MET A 45 -0.77 6.24 3.87
N ALA A 46 -1.23 6.31 5.12
CA ALA A 46 -2.36 5.52 5.59
C ALA A 46 -3.65 5.84 4.82
N ASN A 47 -3.92 7.12 4.59
CA ASN A 47 -5.08 7.57 3.82
C ASN A 47 -5.00 7.12 2.36
N ALA A 48 -3.83 7.20 1.72
CA ALA A 48 -3.66 6.75 0.35
C ALA A 48 -3.90 5.23 0.20
N VAL A 49 -3.39 4.41 1.13
CA VAL A 49 -3.65 2.96 1.14
C VAL A 49 -5.14 2.68 1.38
N LYS A 50 -5.79 3.36 2.33
CA LYS A 50 -7.23 3.19 2.61
C LYS A 50 -8.08 3.46 1.36
N VAL A 51 -7.82 4.55 0.64
CA VAL A 51 -8.54 4.88 -0.61
C VAL A 51 -8.28 3.83 -1.69
N MET A 52 -7.04 3.36 -1.82
CA MET A 52 -6.68 2.35 -2.81
C MET A 52 -7.38 1.01 -2.52
N LEU A 53 -7.41 0.55 -1.27
CA LEU A 53 -8.10 -0.68 -0.88
C LEU A 53 -9.63 -0.56 -1.00
N ASP A 54 -10.21 0.61 -0.66
CA ASP A 54 -11.65 0.89 -0.83
C ASP A 54 -12.05 0.82 -2.32
N ASN A 55 -11.22 1.36 -3.22
CA ASN A 55 -11.43 1.26 -4.67
C ASN A 55 -11.33 -0.18 -5.21
N LEU A 56 -10.56 -1.03 -4.56
CA LEU A 56 -10.46 -2.47 -4.88
C LEU A 56 -11.62 -3.28 -4.29
N GLY A 57 -12.53 -2.65 -3.53
CA GLY A 57 -13.66 -3.33 -2.89
C GLY A 57 -13.30 -4.08 -1.61
N VAL A 58 -12.12 -3.82 -1.03
CA VAL A 58 -11.68 -4.49 0.20
C VAL A 58 -12.53 -4.01 1.39
N PRO A 59 -13.19 -4.93 2.13
CA PRO A 59 -13.97 -4.58 3.29
C PRO A 59 -13.11 -3.98 4.42
N LYS A 60 -13.69 -3.08 5.22
CA LYS A 60 -12.95 -2.41 6.31
C LYS A 60 -12.49 -3.38 7.38
N GLU A 61 -13.22 -4.46 7.61
CA GLU A 61 -12.85 -5.53 8.54
C GLU A 61 -11.56 -6.27 8.15
N MET A 62 -11.17 -6.21 6.87
CA MET A 62 -9.92 -6.80 6.38
C MET A 62 -8.72 -5.86 6.59
N LEU A 63 -8.93 -4.64 7.09
CA LEU A 63 -7.88 -3.64 7.28
C LEU A 63 -7.60 -3.37 8.76
N MET A 64 -6.49 -3.90 9.25
CA MET A 64 -5.96 -3.66 10.58
C MET A 64 -4.93 -2.53 10.52
N PHE A 65 -5.35 -1.32 10.91
CA PHE A 65 -4.47 -0.15 10.98
C PHE A 65 -4.05 0.13 12.43
N ASP A 66 -2.74 0.14 12.67
CA ASP A 66 -2.17 0.65 13.92
C ASP A 66 -1.88 2.16 13.78
N ASP A 67 -2.64 2.96 14.52
CA ASP A 67 -2.60 4.42 14.46
C ASP A 67 -1.78 4.99 15.63
N PHE A 68 -0.69 5.66 15.29
CA PHE A 68 0.25 6.23 16.26
C PHE A 68 -0.10 7.69 16.67
N GLY A 69 -1.13 8.30 16.07
CA GLY A 69 -1.61 9.66 16.38
C GLY A 69 -1.08 10.76 15.46
#